data_AF-A0A818IWE0-F1
#
_entry.id   AF-A0A818IWE0-F1
#
_cell.length_a   1.000
_cell.length_b   1.000
_cell.length_c   1.000
_cell.angle_alpha   90.00
_cell.angle_beta   90.00
_cell.angle_gamma   90.00
#
_symmetry.space_group_name_H-M   'P 1'
#
loop_
_entity.id
_entity.type
_entity.pdbx_description
1 polymer ?
#
loop_
_entity_poly.entity_id
_entity_poly.type
_entity_poly.pdbx_seq_one_letter_code
_entity_poly.pdbx_strand_id
1 'polypeptide(L)'
;MHISVTKYGGDTEELLTVEIASDLTIRDLKLIIASESDFGIEANQMHLYHDGKLLNDEGQTLEQTNLRDYDLVTCQRILSNDDLNPRGAVGGSRPMLDPRIPQQLFNELRSNPSALQRLRQSDPQLAEAVQRNDMRAFMQVLVSRMTSQRGQRQHPSELDLLDPNIQRRIEEHINMENMNDNMEHAYEHAPEFFGNVVMLYINCKINGHSVKAFVDSGAQMTIMSKACAERCGIMRLVDTRFHGIAKGVGTQKILGRIHLAQLEVEKQYFATSLSVLEDQSMDMLIGLDMLRRHRCVIDLEKNVLRIEDSVETSFLPESELPTHARLTGNTPDVETDNRSNPLLQSDERRRTSNRVDNQYQSTTATPSPFPEKSITEITKKGFTREQAIEELKLANGDVMKALVSLMAKSLAKPKRQN
;
A
#
# COMPACT_ATOMS: atom_id res chain seq x y z
N MET A 1 18.75 -3.00 35.76
CA MET A 1 18.98 -2.18 34.56
C MET A 1 17.75 -2.29 33.70
N HIS A 2 17.18 -1.18 33.27
CA HIS A 2 16.04 -1.09 32.38
C HIS A 2 16.56 -0.93 30.97
N ILE A 3 16.15 -1.79 30.04
CA ILE A 3 16.48 -1.65 28.63
C ILE A 3 15.18 -1.46 27.86
N SER A 4 15.14 -0.47 26.98
CA SER A 4 14.03 -0.29 26.04
C SER A 4 14.36 -1.01 24.74
N VAL A 5 13.51 -1.93 24.31
CA VAL A 5 13.69 -2.75 23.11
C VAL A 5 12.62 -2.41 22.08
N THR A 6 13.02 -2.22 20.83
CA THR A 6 12.10 -1.95 19.72
C THR A 6 12.47 -2.76 18.47
N LYS A 7 11.50 -3.00 17.58
CA LYS A 7 11.70 -3.75 16.34
C LYS A 7 12.25 -2.87 15.23
N TYR A 8 13.24 -3.38 14.49
CA TYR A 8 13.84 -2.68 13.35
C TYR A 8 12.79 -2.49 12.23
N GLY A 9 12.42 -1.23 11.95
CA GLY A 9 11.46 -0.87 10.91
C GLY A 9 9.99 -1.00 11.30
N GLY A 10 9.67 -1.25 12.58
CA GLY A 10 8.31 -1.11 13.12
C GLY A 10 7.98 0.35 13.45
N ASP A 11 6.69 0.68 13.52
CA ASP A 11 6.23 1.97 14.05
C ASP A 11 6.71 2.16 15.49
N THR A 12 7.00 3.40 15.88
CA THR A 12 7.56 3.79 17.19
C THR A 12 6.68 3.47 18.41
N GLU A 13 5.60 2.70 18.24
CA GLU A 13 4.62 2.35 19.27
C GLU A 13 4.85 0.96 19.88
N GLU A 14 5.75 0.14 19.34
CA GLU A 14 6.16 -1.16 19.90
C GLU A 14 7.48 -1.02 20.69
N LEU A 15 7.40 -0.41 21.88
CA LEU A 15 8.53 -0.30 22.82
C LEU A 15 8.32 -1.23 24.01
N LEU A 16 9.15 -2.26 24.16
CA LEU A 16 9.17 -3.11 25.34
C LEU A 16 10.25 -2.61 26.32
N THR A 17 9.87 -2.25 27.54
CA THR A 17 10.85 -1.95 28.59
C THR A 17 11.04 -3.18 29.46
N VAL A 18 12.25 -3.73 29.47
CA VAL A 18 12.60 -4.94 30.23
C VAL A 18 13.49 -4.55 31.40
N GLU A 19 13.13 -5.01 32.61
CA GLU A 19 13.97 -4.87 33.80
C GLU A 19 14.85 -6.12 33.97
N ILE A 20 16.16 -5.96 33.82
CA ILE A 20 17.13 -7.05 33.82
C ILE A 20 18.30 -6.77 34.77
N ALA A 21 18.86 -7.83 35.35
CA ALA A 21 20.09 -7.75 36.13
C ALA A 21 21.30 -7.56 35.18
N SER A 22 22.31 -6.80 35.62
CA SER A 22 23.46 -6.40 34.79
C SER A 22 24.46 -7.54 34.52
N ASP A 23 24.36 -8.61 35.29
CA ASP A 23 25.18 -9.83 35.20
C ASP A 23 24.66 -10.84 34.17
N LEU A 24 23.47 -10.63 33.59
CA LEU A 24 22.89 -11.50 32.57
C LEU A 24 23.69 -11.45 31.26
N THR A 25 23.62 -12.53 30.49
CA THR A 25 24.27 -12.62 29.17
C THR A 25 23.38 -12.09 28.05
N ILE A 26 23.98 -11.79 26.90
CA ILE A 26 23.24 -11.38 25.69
C ILE A 26 22.28 -12.51 25.22
N ARG A 27 22.63 -13.78 25.45
CA ARG A 27 21.74 -14.91 25.19
C ARG A 27 20.49 -14.89 26.06
N ASP A 28 20.65 -14.62 27.34
CA ASP A 28 19.53 -14.53 28.28
C ASP A 28 18.64 -13.33 27.94
N LEU A 29 19.24 -12.20 27.53
CA LEU A 29 18.49 -11.05 27.04
C LEU A 29 17.64 -11.38 25.80
N LYS A 30 18.17 -12.13 24.82
CA LYS A 30 17.39 -12.58 23.65
C LYS A 30 16.21 -13.48 24.05
N LEU A 31 16.40 -14.35 25.04
CA LEU A 31 15.35 -15.23 25.55
C LEU A 31 14.24 -14.43 26.24
N ILE A 32 14.61 -13.47 27.09
CA ILE A 32 13.66 -12.61 27.80
C ILE A 32 12.86 -11.77 26.80
N ILE A 33 13.51 -11.17 25.80
CA ILE A 33 12.81 -10.43 24.75
C ILE A 33 11.88 -11.36 23.96
N ALA A 34 12.31 -12.56 23.60
CA ALA A 34 11.46 -13.50 22.87
C ALA A 34 10.26 -14.01 23.70
N SER A 35 10.35 -14.02 25.04
CA SER A 35 9.25 -14.41 25.92
C SER A 35 8.33 -13.27 26.34
N GLU A 36 8.86 -12.05 26.49
CA GLU A 36 8.11 -10.89 26.99
C GLU A 36 7.60 -9.95 25.89
N SER A 37 8.04 -10.14 24.64
CA SER A 37 7.58 -9.35 23.49
C SER A 37 6.62 -10.11 22.58
N ASP A 38 5.65 -9.39 22.02
CA ASP A 38 4.80 -9.86 20.91
C ASP A 38 5.49 -9.69 19.54
N PHE A 39 6.82 -9.53 19.50
CA PHE A 39 7.55 -9.22 18.25
C PHE A 39 7.49 -10.35 17.21
N GLY A 40 7.15 -11.58 17.62
CA GLY A 40 7.05 -12.76 16.74
C GLY A 40 8.40 -13.23 16.19
N ILE A 41 9.48 -13.01 16.95
CA ILE A 41 10.86 -13.35 16.59
C ILE A 41 11.40 -14.33 17.64
N GLU A 42 11.74 -15.55 17.21
CA GLU A 42 12.42 -16.52 18.07
C GLU A 42 13.84 -16.05 18.43
N ALA A 43 14.34 -16.42 19.61
CA ALA A 43 15.65 -16.01 20.11
C ALA A 43 16.82 -16.40 19.16
N ASN A 44 16.67 -17.49 18.39
CA ASN A 44 17.65 -17.97 17.39
C ASN A 44 17.68 -17.10 16.11
N GLN A 45 16.61 -16.37 15.81
CA GLN A 45 16.44 -15.51 14.64
C GLN A 45 16.64 -14.02 15.01
N MET A 46 16.89 -13.75 16.29
CA MET A 46 16.98 -12.41 16.86
C MET A 46 18.42 -11.88 16.84
N HIS A 47 18.61 -10.76 16.15
CA HIS A 47 19.83 -9.95 16.22
C HIS A 47 19.55 -8.64 16.95
N LEU A 48 20.34 -8.38 17.99
CA LEU A 48 20.22 -7.18 18.83
C LEU A 48 21.27 -6.16 18.42
N TYR A 49 20.86 -4.92 18.22
CA TYR A 49 21.72 -3.80 17.88
C TYR A 49 21.64 -2.73 18.97
N HIS A 50 22.80 -2.25 19.40
CA HIS A 50 22.94 -1.11 20.31
C HIS A 50 23.86 -0.08 19.65
N ASP A 51 23.41 1.17 19.51
CA ASP A 51 24.11 2.24 18.77
C ASP A 51 24.61 1.82 17.37
N GLY A 52 23.83 0.99 16.68
CA GLY A 52 24.18 0.47 15.35
C GLY A 52 25.26 -0.62 15.36
N LYS A 53 25.74 -1.05 16.53
CA LYS A 53 26.67 -2.17 16.69
C LYS A 53 25.91 -3.45 17.03
N LEU A 54 26.20 -4.52 16.29
CA LEU A 54 25.60 -5.83 16.53
C LEU A 54 26.18 -6.46 17.81
N LEU A 55 25.30 -6.87 18.71
CA LEU A 55 25.61 -7.65 19.90
C LEU A 55 25.64 -9.15 19.52
N ASN A 56 26.77 -9.60 18.99
CA ASN A 56 26.94 -10.96 18.44
C ASN A 56 27.52 -11.98 19.44
N ASP A 57 28.14 -11.52 20.52
CA ASP A 57 28.79 -12.41 21.48
C ASP A 57 27.81 -12.88 22.56
N GLU A 58 27.22 -14.06 22.35
CA GLU A 58 26.20 -14.62 23.23
C GLU A 58 26.68 -14.94 24.66
N GLY A 59 28.00 -15.03 24.89
CA GLY A 59 28.60 -15.29 26.19
C GLY A 59 29.00 -14.04 26.97
N GLN A 60 28.89 -12.86 26.36
CA GLN A 60 29.26 -11.59 26.99
C GLN A 60 28.16 -11.14 27.97
N THR A 61 28.55 -10.68 29.16
CA THR A 61 27.59 -10.11 30.12
C THR A 61 27.21 -8.69 29.74
N LEU A 62 26.01 -8.25 30.15
CA LEU A 62 25.53 -6.90 29.83
C LEU A 62 26.42 -5.80 30.40
N GLU A 63 27.10 -6.02 31.52
CA GLU A 63 28.17 -5.13 32.05
C GLU A 63 29.37 -4.95 31.11
N GLN A 64 29.69 -5.98 30.32
CA GLN A 64 30.79 -5.91 29.36
C GLN A 64 30.36 -5.29 28.03
N THR A 65 29.04 -5.15 27.82
CA THR A 65 28.49 -4.35 26.73
C THR A 65 28.43 -2.89 27.15
N ASN A 66 28.40 -1.96 26.18
CA ASN A 66 28.34 -0.53 26.48
C ASN A 66 26.91 -0.07 26.82
N LEU A 67 26.04 -0.99 27.25
CA LEU A 67 24.63 -0.76 27.58
C LEU A 67 24.49 -0.06 28.94
N ARG A 68 23.70 1.00 28.97
CA ARG A 68 23.35 1.76 30.16
C ARG A 68 21.86 1.63 30.48
N ASP A 69 21.51 2.06 31.69
CA ASP A 69 20.12 2.14 32.14
C ASP A 69 19.32 3.08 31.21
N TYR A 70 18.20 2.58 30.70
CA TYR A 70 17.31 3.18 29.70
C TYR A 70 17.83 3.25 28.26
N ASP A 71 18.86 2.47 27.91
CA ASP A 71 19.32 2.40 26.54
C ASP A 71 18.33 1.73 25.60
N LEU A 72 18.33 2.18 24.34
CA LEU A 72 17.51 1.64 23.26
C LEU A 72 18.27 0.52 22.53
N VAL A 73 17.69 -0.67 22.53
CA VAL A 73 18.18 -1.82 21.77
C VAL A 73 17.20 -2.11 20.64
N THR A 74 17.73 -2.20 19.42
CA THR A 74 16.91 -2.54 18.25
C THR A 74 17.03 -4.03 17.95
N CYS A 75 15.89 -4.70 17.89
CA CYS A 75 15.76 -6.10 17.54
C CYS A 75 15.44 -6.24 16.05
N GLN A 76 16.23 -7.03 15.32
CA GLN A 76 15.99 -7.36 13.92
C GLN A 76 15.89 -8.88 13.76
N ARG A 77 14.87 -9.33 13.01
CA ARG A 77 14.78 -10.72 12.55
C ARG A 77 15.76 -10.91 11.40
N ILE A 78 16.65 -11.87 11.51
CA ILE A 78 17.40 -12.36 10.35
C ILE A 78 16.57 -13.46 9.69
N LEU A 79 16.25 -13.23 8.42
CA LEU A 79 15.77 -14.27 7.52
C LEU A 79 16.96 -15.16 7.22
N SER A 80 16.90 -16.42 7.63
CA SER A 80 17.81 -17.45 7.15
C SER A 80 17.75 -17.48 5.62
N ASN A 81 18.83 -17.86 4.93
CA ASN A 81 18.86 -17.94 3.46
C ASN A 81 17.75 -18.86 2.85
N ASP A 82 17.04 -19.64 3.67
CA ASP A 82 15.85 -20.39 3.26
C ASP A 82 14.58 -19.53 3.09
N ASP A 83 14.50 -18.35 3.73
CA ASP A 83 13.31 -17.47 3.70
C ASP A 83 13.33 -16.42 2.57
N LEU A 84 14.43 -16.29 1.83
CA LEU A 84 14.61 -15.29 0.76
C LEU A 84 14.34 -15.81 -0.66
N ASN A 85 13.68 -16.97 -0.80
CA ASN A 85 13.28 -17.48 -2.12
C ASN A 85 11.76 -17.47 -2.32
N PRO A 86 11.14 -16.30 -2.61
CA PRO A 86 9.72 -16.21 -2.95
C PRO A 86 9.54 -16.61 -4.43
N ARG A 87 9.73 -17.89 -4.74
CA ARG A 87 9.31 -18.49 -6.01
C ARG A 87 8.85 -19.93 -5.76
N GLY A 88 7.58 -20.08 -5.40
CA GLY A 88 7.00 -21.39 -5.15
C GLY A 88 5.48 -21.45 -5.06
N ALA A 89 4.76 -20.51 -5.68
CA ALA A 89 3.34 -20.72 -6.00
C ALA A 89 3.23 -21.03 -7.50
N VAL A 90 2.54 -22.14 -7.78
CA VAL A 90 2.04 -22.59 -9.08
C VAL A 90 3.08 -23.21 -10.03
N GLY A 91 3.16 -24.54 -9.97
CA GLY A 91 3.81 -25.34 -11.00
C GLY A 91 3.94 -26.78 -10.56
N GLY A 92 2.99 -27.63 -10.96
CA GLY A 92 3.06 -29.08 -10.73
C GLY A 92 4.40 -29.63 -11.22
N SER A 93 5.26 -30.03 -10.31
CA SER A 93 6.45 -30.82 -10.60
C SER A 93 6.66 -31.75 -9.42
N ARG A 94 6.54 -33.04 -9.73
CA ARG A 94 6.82 -34.17 -8.86
C ARG A 94 8.12 -33.91 -8.08
N PRO A 95 8.23 -34.28 -6.79
CA PRO A 95 9.53 -34.36 -6.15
C PRO A 95 10.28 -35.49 -6.87
N MET A 96 11.14 -35.11 -7.82
CA MET A 96 12.18 -36.01 -8.28
C MET A 96 13.07 -36.26 -7.06
N LEU A 97 12.93 -37.44 -6.46
CA LEU A 97 13.99 -38.04 -5.67
C LEU A 97 15.31 -37.80 -6.43
N ASP A 98 16.34 -37.27 -5.76
CA ASP A 98 17.69 -37.22 -6.35
C ASP A 98 17.98 -38.63 -6.89
N PRO A 99 18.20 -38.81 -8.21
CA PRO A 99 18.30 -40.13 -8.84
C PRO A 99 19.47 -40.97 -8.29
N ARG A 100 20.36 -40.35 -7.51
CA ARG A 100 21.46 -41.02 -6.79
C ARG A 100 20.97 -41.88 -5.61
N ILE A 101 19.90 -41.48 -4.93
CA ILE A 101 19.41 -42.19 -3.73
C ILE A 101 18.75 -43.55 -4.09
N PRO A 102 17.85 -43.63 -5.09
CA PRO A 102 17.28 -44.92 -5.49
C PRO A 102 18.30 -45.86 -6.14
N GLN A 103 19.30 -45.32 -6.84
CA GLN A 103 20.38 -46.13 -7.42
C GLN A 103 21.30 -46.75 -6.36
N GLN A 104 21.62 -46.01 -5.30
CA GLN A 104 22.37 -46.54 -4.16
C GLN A 104 21.59 -47.63 -3.44
N LEU A 105 20.31 -47.37 -3.13
CA LEU A 105 19.43 -48.34 -2.48
C LEU A 105 19.26 -49.62 -3.31
N PHE A 106 19.10 -49.50 -4.64
CA PHE A 106 19.01 -50.63 -5.55
C PHE A 106 20.29 -51.47 -5.57
N ASN A 107 21.46 -50.82 -5.60
CA ASN A 107 22.76 -51.50 -5.60
C ASN A 107 23.05 -52.17 -4.26
N GLU A 108 22.62 -51.57 -3.15
CA GLU A 108 22.74 -52.10 -1.79
C GLU A 108 21.82 -53.30 -1.54
N LEU A 109 20.57 -53.23 -2.02
CA LEU A 109 19.63 -54.36 -1.97
C LEU A 109 20.10 -55.53 -2.85
N ARG A 110 20.79 -55.25 -3.95
CA ARG A 110 21.39 -56.26 -4.82
C ARG A 110 22.64 -56.90 -4.19
N SER A 111 23.47 -56.13 -3.50
CA SER A 111 24.71 -56.64 -2.88
C SER A 111 24.44 -57.39 -1.57
N ASN A 112 23.29 -57.18 -0.92
CA ASN A 112 22.94 -57.82 0.33
C ASN A 112 21.76 -58.83 0.20
N PRO A 113 22.04 -60.13 0.05
CA PRO A 113 21.00 -61.15 -0.18
C PRO A 113 20.03 -61.32 1.02
N SER A 114 20.49 -61.03 2.24
CA SER A 114 19.62 -61.06 3.43
C SER A 114 18.62 -59.91 3.45
N ALA A 115 19.02 -58.73 2.95
CA ALA A 115 18.13 -57.59 2.79
C ALA A 115 17.07 -57.84 1.72
N LEU A 116 17.46 -58.49 0.61
CA LEU A 116 16.53 -58.85 -0.46
C LEU A 116 15.52 -59.92 -0.03
N GLN A 117 15.90 -60.86 0.83
CA GLN A 117 14.98 -61.87 1.38
C GLN A 117 13.95 -61.24 2.33
N ARG A 118 14.34 -60.25 3.13
CA ARG A 118 13.41 -59.45 3.94
C ARG A 118 12.48 -58.61 3.07
N LEU A 119 13.03 -57.95 2.06
CA LEU A 119 12.25 -57.16 1.12
C LEU A 119 11.24 -58.02 0.36
N ARG A 120 11.56 -59.28 0.05
CA ARG A 120 10.64 -60.21 -0.60
C ARG A 120 9.46 -60.62 0.28
N GLN A 121 9.64 -60.62 1.61
CA GLN A 121 8.57 -60.89 2.57
C GLN A 121 7.67 -59.66 2.79
N SER A 122 8.25 -58.45 2.81
CA SER A 122 7.48 -57.21 3.00
C SER A 122 6.86 -56.70 1.70
N ASP A 123 7.58 -56.82 0.58
CA ASP A 123 7.24 -56.24 -0.72
C ASP A 123 7.73 -57.08 -1.93
N PRO A 124 6.91 -58.04 -2.40
CA PRO A 124 7.31 -58.96 -3.46
C PRO A 124 7.59 -58.25 -4.80
N GLN A 125 6.82 -57.21 -5.15
CA GLN A 125 6.97 -56.48 -6.41
C GLN A 125 8.27 -55.67 -6.50
N LEU A 126 8.73 -55.10 -5.37
CA LEU A 126 9.98 -54.34 -5.34
C LEU A 126 11.20 -55.27 -5.34
N ALA A 127 11.11 -56.39 -4.62
CA ALA A 127 12.15 -57.43 -4.60
C ALA A 127 12.32 -58.10 -5.98
N GLU A 128 11.22 -58.35 -6.71
CA GLU A 128 11.24 -58.91 -8.06
C GLU A 128 11.91 -57.95 -9.07
N ALA A 129 11.68 -56.63 -8.95
CA ALA A 129 12.33 -55.62 -9.78
C ALA A 129 13.85 -55.54 -9.54
N VAL A 130 14.30 -55.69 -8.29
CA VAL A 130 15.74 -55.76 -7.97
C VAL A 130 16.36 -57.07 -8.49
N GLN A 131 15.66 -58.20 -8.36
CA GLN A 131 16.15 -59.51 -8.81
C GLN A 131 16.25 -59.62 -10.34
N ARG A 132 15.35 -58.95 -11.07
CA ARG A 132 15.40 -58.84 -12.55
C ARG A 132 16.39 -57.80 -13.07
N ASN A 133 17.11 -57.11 -12.17
CA ASN A 133 18.02 -56.02 -12.48
C ASN A 133 17.35 -54.87 -13.28
N ASP A 134 16.07 -54.62 -13.02
CA ASP A 134 15.28 -53.58 -13.71
C ASP A 134 15.06 -52.36 -12.80
N MET A 135 15.97 -51.40 -12.94
CA MET A 135 15.93 -50.12 -12.23
C MET A 135 14.66 -49.31 -12.56
N ARG A 136 14.14 -49.42 -13.78
CA ARG A 136 13.02 -48.61 -14.24
C ARG A 136 11.72 -49.08 -13.60
N ALA A 137 11.53 -50.40 -13.54
CA ALA A 137 10.42 -51.00 -12.81
C ALA A 137 10.49 -50.70 -11.30
N PHE A 138 11.69 -50.78 -10.70
CA PHE A 138 11.90 -50.44 -9.29
C PHE A 138 11.49 -48.99 -8.97
N MET A 139 11.93 -48.03 -9.78
CA MET A 139 11.57 -46.62 -9.64
C MET A 139 10.06 -46.38 -9.77
N GLN A 140 9.42 -47.05 -10.72
CA GLN A 140 7.98 -46.89 -10.96
C GLN A 140 7.15 -47.37 -9.75
N VAL A 141 7.50 -48.53 -9.20
CA VAL A 141 6.82 -49.11 -8.03
C VAL A 141 7.08 -48.26 -6.78
N LEU A 142 8.32 -47.80 -6.58
CA LEU A 142 8.69 -46.95 -5.44
C LEU A 142 7.96 -45.61 -5.44
N VAL A 143 7.90 -44.95 -6.60
CA VAL A 143 7.19 -43.67 -6.76
C VAL A 143 5.69 -43.86 -6.58
N SER A 144 5.11 -44.91 -7.18
CA SER A 144 3.68 -45.22 -7.06
C SER A 144 3.28 -45.42 -5.60
N ARG A 145 4.13 -46.06 -4.80
CA ARG A 145 3.84 -46.31 -3.39
C ARG A 145 3.97 -45.06 -2.52
N MET A 146 4.97 -44.22 -2.79
CA MET A 146 5.09 -42.93 -2.09
C MET A 146 3.92 -41.98 -2.40
N THR A 147 3.38 -42.03 -3.62
CA THR A 147 2.17 -41.25 -3.97
C THR A 147 0.92 -41.78 -3.28
N SER A 148 0.76 -43.10 -3.16
CA SER A 148 -0.39 -43.70 -2.47
C SER A 148 -0.36 -43.46 -0.94
N GLN A 149 0.82 -43.46 -0.32
CA GLN A 149 0.96 -43.12 1.11
C GLN A 149 0.72 -41.64 1.42
N ARG A 150 0.99 -40.73 0.48
CA ARG A 150 0.67 -39.31 0.63
C ARG A 150 -0.83 -39.02 0.57
N GLY A 151 -1.58 -39.77 -0.25
CA GLY A 151 -3.05 -39.62 -0.35
C GLY A 151 -3.80 -40.05 0.91
N GLN A 152 -3.32 -41.08 1.64
CA GLN A 152 -3.94 -41.53 2.89
C GLN A 152 -3.61 -40.69 4.13
N ARG A 153 -2.61 -39.79 4.05
CA ARG A 153 -2.23 -38.86 5.13
C ARG A 153 -2.98 -37.52 5.10
N GLN A 154 -4.01 -37.40 4.27
CA GLN A 154 -4.80 -36.16 4.17
C GLN A 154 -5.86 -35.99 5.27
N HIS A 155 -6.09 -37.01 6.10
CA HIS A 155 -6.81 -36.83 7.35
C HIS A 155 -5.78 -36.49 8.43
N PRO A 156 -5.78 -35.26 8.97
CA PRO A 156 -4.90 -34.90 10.09
C PRO A 156 -5.12 -35.90 11.21
N SER A 157 -4.05 -36.49 11.74
CA SER A 157 -4.17 -37.33 12.93
C SER A 157 -4.50 -36.45 14.15
N GLU A 158 -5.18 -36.95 15.19
CA GLU A 158 -5.51 -36.13 16.39
C GLU A 158 -4.29 -35.44 17.02
N LEU A 159 -3.09 -36.02 16.84
CA LEU A 159 -1.81 -35.47 17.28
C LEU A 159 -1.29 -34.34 16.36
N ASP A 160 -1.69 -34.30 15.09
CA ASP A 160 -1.36 -33.22 14.14
C ASP A 160 -2.19 -31.95 14.38
N LEU A 161 -3.36 -32.05 15.04
CA LEU A 161 -4.17 -30.87 15.40
C LEU A 161 -3.53 -30.00 16.50
N LEU A 162 -2.54 -30.54 17.23
CA LEU A 162 -1.78 -29.78 18.22
C LEU A 162 -0.53 -29.09 17.63
N ASP A 163 -0.25 -29.26 16.32
CA ASP A 163 0.80 -28.51 15.65
C ASP A 163 0.35 -27.05 15.43
N PRO A 164 1.08 -26.05 15.97
CA PRO A 164 0.73 -24.64 15.82
C PRO A 164 0.53 -24.20 14.36
N ASN A 165 1.22 -24.83 13.40
CA ASN A 165 1.10 -24.49 11.99
C ASN A 165 -0.18 -25.02 11.35
N ILE A 166 -0.69 -26.16 11.83
CA ILE A 166 -1.95 -26.75 11.36
C ILE A 166 -3.12 -26.00 11.97
N GLN A 167 -3.05 -25.66 13.25
CA GLN A 167 -4.06 -24.84 13.92
C GLN A 167 -4.19 -23.47 13.27
N ARG A 168 -3.08 -22.81 12.90
CA ARG A 168 -3.10 -21.54 12.16
C ARG A 168 -3.78 -21.66 10.80
N ARG A 169 -3.54 -22.75 10.06
CA ARG A 169 -4.20 -22.98 8.76
C ARG A 169 -5.69 -23.25 8.91
N ILE A 170 -6.09 -23.96 9.96
CA ILE A 170 -7.50 -24.19 10.30
C ILE A 170 -8.17 -22.88 10.69
N GLU A 171 -7.52 -22.05 11.50
CA GLU A 171 -8.01 -20.72 11.89
C GLU A 171 -8.15 -19.79 10.68
N GLU A 172 -7.14 -19.74 9.80
CA GLU A 172 -7.21 -18.97 8.54
C GLU A 172 -8.36 -19.45 7.66
N HIS A 173 -8.61 -20.77 7.60
CA HIS A 173 -9.72 -21.34 6.83
C HIS A 173 -11.09 -20.99 7.41
N ILE A 174 -11.26 -21.16 8.73
CA ILE A 174 -12.50 -20.80 9.44
C ILE A 174 -12.76 -19.30 9.32
N ASN A 175 -11.72 -18.47 9.42
CA ASN A 175 -11.87 -17.03 9.26
C ASN A 175 -12.32 -16.67 7.83
N MET A 176 -11.75 -17.30 6.81
CA MET A 176 -12.18 -17.11 5.43
C MET A 176 -13.63 -17.58 5.20
N GLU A 177 -14.03 -18.71 5.78
CA GLU A 177 -15.42 -19.18 5.71
C GLU A 177 -16.37 -18.19 6.38
N ASN A 178 -16.08 -17.75 7.61
CA ASN A 178 -16.89 -16.74 8.28
C ASN A 178 -16.99 -15.42 7.50
N MET A 179 -15.88 -14.99 6.87
CA MET A 179 -15.86 -13.80 6.02
C MET A 179 -16.73 -13.99 4.76
N ASN A 180 -16.66 -15.16 4.13
CA ASN A 180 -17.47 -15.49 2.96
C ASN A 180 -18.95 -15.59 3.32
N ASP A 181 -19.29 -16.26 4.43
CA ASP A 181 -20.68 -16.39 4.89
C ASP A 181 -21.27 -15.01 5.19
N ASN A 182 -20.51 -14.13 5.87
CA ASN A 182 -20.94 -12.76 6.10
C ASN A 182 -21.09 -11.97 4.78
N MET A 183 -20.21 -12.21 3.81
CA MET A 183 -20.30 -11.58 2.49
C MET A 183 -21.53 -12.07 1.71
N GLU A 184 -21.81 -13.36 1.72
CA GLU A 184 -22.98 -13.98 1.10
C GLU A 184 -24.26 -13.47 1.76
N HIS A 185 -24.32 -13.42 3.09
CA HIS A 185 -25.41 -12.80 3.83
C HIS A 185 -25.61 -11.32 3.45
N ALA A 186 -24.53 -10.55 3.30
CA ALA A 186 -24.62 -9.17 2.84
C ALA A 186 -25.19 -9.08 1.42
N TYR A 187 -24.79 -9.98 0.50
CA TYR A 187 -25.32 -10.03 -0.87
C TYR A 187 -26.80 -10.40 -0.92
N GLU A 188 -27.25 -11.35 -0.08
CA GLU A 188 -28.65 -11.79 -0.04
C GLU A 188 -29.57 -10.75 0.61
N HIS A 189 -29.12 -10.10 1.69
CA HIS A 189 -29.99 -9.24 2.50
C HIS A 189 -29.87 -7.75 2.19
N ALA A 190 -28.74 -7.29 1.65
CA ALA A 190 -28.48 -5.88 1.39
C ALA A 190 -27.58 -5.68 0.14
N PRO A 191 -28.08 -6.03 -1.07
CA PRO A 191 -27.33 -5.87 -2.31
C PRO A 191 -26.92 -4.41 -2.57
N GLU A 192 -27.62 -3.43 -1.99
CA GLU A 192 -27.27 -2.01 -2.05
C GLU A 192 -25.93 -1.65 -1.40
N PHE A 193 -25.40 -2.47 -0.48
CA PHE A 193 -24.06 -2.25 0.09
C PHE A 193 -22.94 -2.38 -0.95
N PHE A 194 -23.22 -3.07 -2.05
CA PHE A 194 -22.28 -3.26 -3.16
C PHE A 194 -22.51 -2.24 -4.28
N GLY A 195 -23.53 -1.38 -4.17
CA GLY A 195 -23.80 -0.32 -5.11
C GLY A 195 -22.92 0.91 -4.84
N ASN A 196 -22.35 1.50 -5.90
CA ASN A 196 -21.66 2.77 -5.76
C ASN A 196 -22.69 3.89 -5.56
N VAL A 197 -22.54 4.65 -4.47
CA VAL A 197 -23.46 5.75 -4.14
C VAL A 197 -23.07 7.00 -4.94
N VAL A 198 -24.05 7.57 -5.64
CA VAL A 198 -23.89 8.81 -6.39
C VAL A 198 -23.79 10.00 -5.43
N MET A 199 -22.77 10.83 -5.64
CA MET A 199 -22.51 12.00 -4.80
C MET A 199 -23.55 13.10 -5.01
N LEU A 200 -23.84 13.87 -3.95
CA LEU A 200 -24.87 14.91 -3.97
C LEU A 200 -24.37 16.18 -4.65
N TYR A 201 -24.91 16.49 -5.82
CA TYR A 201 -24.66 17.74 -6.53
C TYR A 201 -25.94 18.47 -6.84
N ILE A 202 -25.89 19.80 -6.86
CA ILE A 202 -27.00 20.66 -7.31
C ILE A 202 -26.53 21.62 -8.41
N ASN A 203 -27.46 22.04 -9.26
CA ASN A 203 -27.22 23.14 -10.19
C ASN A 203 -27.46 24.47 -9.48
N CYS A 204 -26.52 25.38 -9.60
CA CYS A 204 -26.65 26.76 -9.13
C CYS A 204 -26.01 27.71 -10.14
N LYS A 205 -26.23 29.01 -9.96
CA LYS A 205 -25.52 30.04 -10.72
C LYS A 205 -24.88 31.06 -9.82
N ILE A 206 -23.73 31.56 -10.24
CA ILE A 206 -23.06 32.68 -9.60
C ILE A 206 -22.73 33.71 -10.67
N ASN A 207 -23.22 34.93 -10.48
CA ASN A 207 -23.06 36.01 -11.44
C ASN A 207 -23.51 35.62 -12.86
N GLY A 208 -24.59 34.83 -12.98
CA GLY A 208 -25.15 34.35 -14.25
C GLY A 208 -24.47 33.12 -14.86
N HIS A 209 -23.37 32.63 -14.29
CA HIS A 209 -22.67 31.44 -14.78
C HIS A 209 -23.14 30.19 -14.04
N SER A 210 -23.48 29.13 -14.78
CA SER A 210 -23.87 27.84 -14.20
C SER A 210 -22.69 27.13 -13.54
N VAL A 211 -22.90 26.65 -12.32
CA VAL A 211 -21.94 25.98 -11.46
C VAL A 211 -22.61 24.74 -10.88
N LYS A 212 -21.88 23.62 -10.86
CA LYS A 212 -22.31 22.40 -10.17
C LYS A 212 -21.68 22.40 -8.79
N ALA A 213 -22.50 22.51 -7.76
CA ALA A 213 -22.03 22.56 -6.40
C ALA A 213 -22.21 21.20 -5.73
N PHE A 214 -21.13 20.68 -5.14
CA PHE A 214 -21.17 19.49 -4.31
C PHE A 214 -21.73 19.84 -2.94
N VAL A 215 -22.62 19.03 -2.41
CA VAL A 215 -23.25 19.23 -1.10
C VAL A 215 -22.59 18.31 -0.08
N ASP A 216 -21.86 18.90 0.87
CA ASP A 216 -21.08 18.17 1.86
C ASP A 216 -21.33 18.71 3.28
N SER A 217 -22.05 17.94 4.09
CA SER A 217 -22.28 18.28 5.50
C SER A 217 -21.06 18.02 6.38
N GLY A 218 -20.07 17.25 5.91
CA GLY A 218 -18.81 16.99 6.60
C GLY A 218 -17.79 18.12 6.45
N ALA A 219 -17.95 18.97 5.45
CA ALA A 219 -17.12 20.15 5.27
C ALA A 219 -17.59 21.31 6.15
N GLN A 220 -16.69 21.87 6.96
CA GLN A 220 -17.02 23.02 7.80
C GLN A 220 -17.30 24.31 7.00
N MET A 221 -16.62 24.48 5.87
CA MET A 221 -16.61 25.74 5.11
C MET A 221 -17.02 25.51 3.66
N THR A 222 -17.79 26.45 3.12
CA THR A 222 -18.12 26.51 1.70
C THR A 222 -16.92 27.05 0.91
N ILE A 223 -16.58 26.32 -0.15
CA ILE A 223 -15.33 26.48 -0.90
C ILE A 223 -15.63 26.62 -2.39
N MET A 224 -14.80 27.38 -3.10
CA MET A 224 -14.83 27.51 -4.54
C MET A 224 -13.42 27.42 -5.13
N SER A 225 -13.27 26.79 -6.30
CA SER A 225 -11.99 26.78 -7.01
C SER A 225 -11.67 28.13 -7.66
N LYS A 226 -10.38 28.44 -7.78
CA LYS A 226 -9.90 29.62 -8.50
C LYS A 226 -10.45 29.69 -9.93
N ALA A 227 -10.42 28.55 -10.64
CA ALA A 227 -10.93 28.46 -12.01
C ALA A 227 -12.43 28.79 -12.09
N CYS A 228 -13.23 28.33 -11.12
CA CYS A 228 -14.65 28.69 -11.05
C CYS A 228 -14.85 30.17 -10.72
N ALA A 229 -14.07 30.74 -9.80
CA ALA A 229 -14.14 32.16 -9.46
C ALA A 229 -13.76 33.08 -10.64
N GLU A 230 -12.77 32.70 -11.43
CA GLU A 230 -12.37 33.37 -12.67
C GLU A 230 -13.47 33.28 -13.73
N ARG A 231 -14.02 32.09 -13.95
CA ARG A 231 -15.12 31.85 -14.91
C ARG A 231 -16.38 32.62 -14.55
N CYS A 232 -16.70 32.74 -13.26
CA CYS A 232 -17.84 33.52 -12.78
C CYS A 232 -17.55 35.03 -12.75
N GLY A 233 -16.31 35.46 -13.01
CA GLY A 233 -15.90 36.86 -13.00
C GLY A 233 -15.95 37.50 -11.60
N ILE A 234 -15.84 36.72 -10.53
CA ILE A 234 -15.93 37.20 -9.13
C ILE A 234 -14.56 37.33 -8.44
N MET A 235 -13.46 37.11 -9.17
CA MET A 235 -12.09 37.26 -8.64
C MET A 235 -11.81 38.62 -8.00
N ARG A 236 -12.47 39.68 -8.48
CA ARG A 236 -12.36 41.04 -7.90
C ARG A 236 -12.88 41.15 -6.45
N LEU A 237 -13.68 40.19 -6.00
CA LEU A 237 -14.28 40.15 -4.66
C LEU A 237 -13.44 39.34 -3.66
N VAL A 238 -12.37 38.69 -4.12
CA VAL A 238 -11.52 37.85 -3.29
C VAL A 238 -10.65 38.72 -2.41
N ASP A 239 -10.89 38.69 -1.11
CA ASP A 239 -10.07 39.35 -0.11
C ASP A 239 -8.86 38.48 0.22
N THR A 240 -7.69 38.86 -0.30
CA THR A 240 -6.43 38.15 -0.11
C THR A 240 -5.89 38.24 1.31
N ARG A 241 -6.39 39.15 2.16
CA ARG A 241 -6.00 39.23 3.58
C ARG A 241 -6.42 37.99 4.37
N PHE A 242 -7.41 37.26 3.86
CA PHE A 242 -7.89 35.99 4.40
C PHE A 242 -7.24 34.79 3.70
N HIS A 243 -6.03 34.95 3.16
CA HIS A 243 -5.23 33.83 2.67
C HIS A 243 -4.86 32.90 3.83
N GLY A 244 -4.64 31.63 3.53
CA GLY A 244 -4.29 30.65 4.56
C GLY A 244 -4.08 29.26 3.98
N ILE A 245 -3.97 28.28 4.88
CA ILE A 245 -3.91 26.88 4.51
C ILE A 245 -5.17 26.22 5.06
N ALA A 246 -6.03 25.74 4.16
CA ALA A 246 -7.15 24.89 4.53
C ALA A 246 -6.57 23.55 4.98
N LYS A 247 -6.72 23.25 6.28
CA LYS A 247 -6.41 21.94 6.85
C LYS A 247 -7.69 21.11 6.86
N GLY A 248 -7.72 20.05 6.06
CA GLY A 248 -8.82 19.08 5.98
C GLY A 248 -8.27 17.72 5.51
N VAL A 249 -8.91 17.09 4.51
CA VAL A 249 -8.45 15.84 3.83
C VAL A 249 -7.21 16.09 2.93
N GLY A 250 -6.34 17.01 3.34
CA GLY A 250 -5.20 17.53 2.59
C GLY A 250 -4.85 18.95 3.03
N THR A 251 -3.67 19.42 2.60
CA THR A 251 -3.25 20.82 2.75
C THR A 251 -3.48 21.55 1.43
N GLN A 252 -4.49 22.42 1.39
CA GLN A 252 -4.76 23.25 0.21
C GLN A 252 -4.56 24.73 0.55
N LYS A 253 -4.01 25.48 -0.42
CA LYS A 253 -3.75 26.91 -0.26
C LYS A 253 -5.01 27.71 -0.55
N ILE A 254 -5.49 28.44 0.45
CA ILE A 254 -6.58 29.40 0.33
C ILE A 254 -5.99 30.70 -0.22
N LEU A 255 -6.43 31.11 -1.40
CA LEU A 255 -6.03 32.35 -2.03
C LEU A 255 -6.64 33.57 -1.33
N GLY A 256 -7.86 33.41 -0.83
CA GLY A 256 -8.57 34.44 -0.08
C GLY A 256 -10.02 34.05 0.17
N ARG A 257 -10.81 35.00 0.65
CA ARG A 257 -12.22 34.80 0.97
C ARG A 257 -13.09 35.84 0.28
N ILE A 258 -14.21 35.40 -0.28
CA ILE A 258 -15.31 36.26 -0.72
C ILE A 258 -16.30 36.33 0.44
N HIS A 259 -16.41 37.52 1.05
CA HIS A 259 -17.26 37.72 2.23
C HIS A 259 -18.75 37.59 1.91
N LEU A 260 -19.15 38.03 0.73
CA LEU A 260 -20.53 38.01 0.26
C LEU A 260 -20.57 37.80 -1.26
N ALA A 261 -21.19 36.71 -1.67
CA ALA A 261 -21.58 36.41 -3.04
C ALA A 261 -23.07 36.03 -3.07
N GLN A 262 -23.74 36.32 -4.18
CA GLN A 262 -25.12 35.90 -4.41
C GLN A 262 -25.10 34.57 -5.15
N LEU A 263 -25.53 33.51 -4.47
CA LEU A 263 -25.73 32.18 -5.05
C LEU A 263 -27.18 32.07 -5.53
N GLU A 264 -27.37 31.94 -6.84
CA GLU A 264 -28.69 31.70 -7.43
C GLU A 264 -28.96 30.19 -7.44
N VAL A 265 -30.02 29.76 -6.77
CA VAL A 265 -30.54 28.39 -6.86
C VAL A 265 -31.97 28.48 -7.37
N GLU A 266 -32.27 27.77 -8.46
CA GLU A 266 -33.49 27.92 -9.26
C GLU A 266 -33.72 29.37 -9.73
N LYS A 267 -34.43 30.18 -8.94
CA LYS A 267 -34.78 31.59 -9.24
C LYS A 267 -34.64 32.51 -8.03
N GLN A 268 -34.02 32.03 -6.95
CA GLN A 268 -33.81 32.80 -5.72
C GLN A 268 -32.32 32.97 -5.44
N TYR A 269 -31.98 34.08 -4.79
CA TYR A 269 -30.61 34.46 -4.49
C TYR A 269 -30.33 34.31 -2.99
N PHE A 270 -29.26 33.60 -2.67
CA PHE A 270 -28.81 33.34 -1.30
C PHE A 270 -27.47 34.01 -1.05
N ALA A 271 -27.38 34.73 0.08
CA ALA A 271 -26.16 35.36 0.53
C ALA A 271 -25.18 34.32 1.07
N THR A 272 -24.05 34.14 0.39
CA THR A 272 -23.07 33.07 0.65
C THR A 272 -21.66 33.63 0.83
N SER A 273 -20.92 33.11 1.80
CA SER A 273 -19.48 33.37 1.94
C SER A 273 -18.70 32.22 1.33
N LEU A 274 -17.65 32.51 0.55
CA LEU A 274 -16.88 31.50 -0.19
C LEU A 274 -15.40 31.63 0.13
N SER A 275 -14.73 30.51 0.40
CA SER A 275 -13.26 30.49 0.47
C SER A 275 -12.71 29.99 -0.86
N VAL A 276 -11.78 30.73 -1.46
CA VAL A 276 -11.25 30.42 -2.79
C VAL A 276 -9.95 29.65 -2.66
N LEU A 277 -9.90 28.45 -3.24
CA LEU A 277 -8.73 27.56 -3.22
C LEU A 277 -8.05 27.53 -4.59
N GLU A 278 -6.72 27.40 -4.61
CA GLU A 278 -5.92 27.41 -5.84
C GLU A 278 -6.11 26.14 -6.68
N ASP A 279 -5.88 24.97 -6.06
CA ASP A 279 -5.84 23.67 -6.74
C ASP A 279 -6.98 22.77 -6.26
N GLN A 280 -8.09 22.77 -6.99
CA GLN A 280 -9.26 21.96 -6.65
C GLN A 280 -9.96 21.47 -7.92
N SER A 281 -10.26 20.17 -7.97
CA SER A 281 -10.88 19.51 -9.13
C SER A 281 -12.36 19.87 -9.34
N MET A 282 -13.06 20.14 -8.24
CA MET A 282 -14.46 20.55 -8.24
C MET A 282 -14.62 22.07 -8.28
N ASP A 283 -15.70 22.54 -8.92
CA ASP A 283 -15.97 23.97 -9.05
C ASP A 283 -16.32 24.63 -7.71
N MET A 284 -17.26 24.02 -6.97
CA MET A 284 -17.78 24.56 -5.73
C MET A 284 -18.23 23.43 -4.79
N LEU A 285 -18.00 23.65 -3.50
CA LEU A 285 -18.47 22.80 -2.41
C LEU A 285 -19.30 23.66 -1.45
N ILE A 286 -20.53 23.22 -1.18
CA ILE A 286 -21.42 23.78 -0.17
C ILE A 286 -21.21 23.00 1.13
N GLY A 287 -20.60 23.69 2.09
CA GLY A 287 -20.30 23.16 3.40
C GLY A 287 -21.43 23.39 4.41
N LEU A 288 -21.23 22.85 5.60
CA LEU A 288 -22.14 22.96 6.74
C LEU A 288 -22.43 24.40 7.15
N ASP A 289 -21.50 25.33 6.94
CA ASP A 289 -21.69 26.76 7.21
C ASP A 289 -22.86 27.36 6.44
N MET A 290 -23.00 27.05 5.15
CA MET A 290 -24.09 27.50 4.31
C MET A 290 -25.36 26.68 4.52
N LEU A 291 -25.22 25.37 4.65
CA LEU A 291 -26.36 24.48 4.93
C LEU A 291 -27.07 24.89 6.21
N ARG A 292 -26.32 25.16 7.28
CA ARG A 292 -26.87 25.60 8.56
C ARG A 292 -27.41 27.01 8.50
N ARG A 293 -26.74 27.93 7.80
CA ARG A 293 -27.16 29.33 7.66
C ARG A 293 -28.53 29.46 6.99
N HIS A 294 -28.75 28.72 5.90
CA HIS A 294 -29.98 28.78 5.11
C HIS A 294 -30.98 27.67 5.49
N ARG A 295 -30.81 27.06 6.67
CA ARG A 295 -31.69 26.00 7.20
C ARG A 295 -31.99 24.90 6.17
N CYS A 296 -30.98 24.49 5.42
CA CYS A 296 -31.16 23.52 4.34
C CYS A 296 -31.55 22.14 4.89
N VAL A 297 -32.38 21.43 4.13
CA VAL A 297 -32.73 20.04 4.41
C VAL A 297 -32.31 19.19 3.23
N ILE A 298 -31.37 18.27 3.47
CA ILE A 298 -30.95 17.24 2.51
C ILE A 298 -32.00 16.13 2.58
N ASP A 299 -32.93 16.12 1.63
CA ASP A 299 -33.99 15.11 1.56
C ASP A 299 -33.59 14.02 0.57
N LEU A 300 -33.10 12.90 1.11
CA LEU A 300 -32.68 11.74 0.32
C LEU A 300 -33.85 10.86 -0.12
N GLU A 301 -35.02 10.97 0.53
CA GLU A 301 -36.24 10.24 0.13
C GLU A 301 -36.79 10.81 -1.18
N LYS A 302 -36.84 12.14 -1.28
CA LYS A 302 -37.27 12.86 -2.49
C LYS A 302 -36.11 13.17 -3.45
N ASN A 303 -34.87 12.94 -3.03
CA ASN A 303 -33.65 13.29 -3.77
C ASN A 303 -33.59 14.79 -4.14
N VAL A 304 -33.89 15.67 -3.18
CA VAL A 304 -33.86 17.13 -3.34
C VAL A 304 -33.13 17.81 -2.19
N LEU A 305 -32.50 18.94 -2.47
CA LEU A 305 -32.06 19.90 -1.46
C LEU A 305 -33.16 20.95 -1.28
N ARG A 306 -33.75 21.01 -0.10
CA ARG A 306 -34.58 22.16 0.30
C ARG A 306 -33.71 23.24 0.90
N ILE A 307 -33.93 24.47 0.48
CA ILE A 307 -33.27 25.66 1.02
C ILE A 307 -34.36 26.54 1.62
N GLU A 308 -34.26 26.77 2.93
CA GLU A 308 -35.31 27.40 3.74
C GLU A 308 -36.69 26.73 3.53
N ASP A 309 -37.77 27.52 3.51
CA ASP A 309 -39.15 27.03 3.34
C ASP A 309 -39.69 27.29 1.92
N SER A 310 -38.84 27.75 0.99
CA SER A 310 -39.28 28.40 -0.26
C SER A 310 -38.67 27.84 -1.54
N VAL A 311 -37.56 27.09 -1.47
CA VAL A 311 -36.88 26.56 -2.66
C VAL A 311 -36.57 25.09 -2.47
N GLU A 312 -36.86 24.31 -3.51
CA GLU A 312 -36.41 22.93 -3.64
C GLU A 312 -35.65 22.81 -4.97
N THR A 313 -34.50 22.13 -4.95
CA THR A 313 -33.74 21.81 -6.15
C THR A 313 -33.36 20.34 -6.13
N SER A 314 -33.49 19.66 -7.27
CA SER A 314 -33.18 18.23 -7.37
C SER A 314 -31.68 17.97 -7.38
N PHE A 315 -31.27 16.87 -6.74
CA PHE A 315 -29.89 16.40 -6.89
C PHE A 315 -29.65 15.88 -8.31
N LEU A 316 -28.44 16.11 -8.82
CA LEU A 316 -28.07 15.72 -10.17
C LEU A 316 -27.92 14.19 -10.30
N PRO A 317 -28.41 13.59 -11.38
CA PRO A 317 -28.15 12.18 -11.68
C PRO A 317 -26.68 11.97 -12.08
N GLU A 318 -26.20 10.72 -12.01
CA GLU A 318 -24.81 10.36 -12.31
C GLU A 318 -24.34 10.86 -13.70
N SER A 319 -25.20 10.80 -14.71
CA SER A 319 -24.92 11.26 -16.08
C SER A 319 -24.55 12.75 -16.16
N GLU A 320 -25.05 13.55 -15.23
CA GLU A 320 -24.82 14.99 -15.17
C GLU A 320 -23.69 15.38 -14.22
N LEU A 321 -23.07 14.43 -13.52
CA LEU A 321 -21.95 14.75 -12.64
C LEU A 321 -20.69 15.18 -13.42
N PRO A 322 -19.84 16.05 -12.83
CA PRO A 322 -18.50 16.32 -13.36
C PRO A 322 -17.69 15.02 -13.53
N THR A 323 -16.77 14.98 -14.50
CA THR A 323 -15.96 13.80 -14.82
C THR A 323 -15.19 13.23 -13.62
N HIS A 324 -14.71 14.08 -12.72
CA HIS A 324 -14.02 13.66 -11.49
C HIS A 324 -14.95 13.04 -10.43
N ALA A 325 -16.27 13.18 -10.58
CA ALA A 325 -17.27 12.66 -9.67
C ALA A 325 -18.09 11.50 -10.30
N ARG A 326 -17.82 11.15 -11.56
CA ARG A 326 -18.43 9.99 -12.23
C ARG A 326 -17.70 8.72 -11.82
N LEU A 327 -18.45 7.76 -11.28
CA LEU A 327 -17.92 6.47 -10.80
C LEU A 327 -17.44 5.58 -11.97
N THR A 328 -17.96 5.84 -13.17
CA THR A 328 -17.62 5.11 -14.41
C THR A 328 -16.28 5.51 -15.05
N GLY A 329 -15.60 6.57 -14.57
CA GLY A 329 -14.32 7.04 -15.13
C GLY A 329 -13.07 6.41 -14.51
N ASN A 330 -13.23 5.61 -13.45
CA ASN A 330 -12.14 4.98 -12.69
C ASN A 330 -12.02 3.48 -12.96
N THR A 331 -12.33 3.02 -14.18
CA THR A 331 -11.70 1.77 -14.63
C THR A 331 -10.22 2.09 -14.77
N PRO A 332 -9.29 1.47 -14.01
CA PRO A 332 -7.89 1.50 -14.40
C PRO A 332 -7.86 1.05 -15.86
N ASP A 333 -7.20 1.81 -16.72
CA ASP A 333 -6.93 1.40 -18.09
C ASP A 333 -6.30 0.01 -18.04
N VAL A 334 -7.14 -1.02 -18.18
CA VAL A 334 -6.69 -2.34 -18.56
C VAL A 334 -6.30 -2.12 -20.01
N GLU A 335 -5.03 -1.76 -20.21
CA GLU A 335 -4.34 -1.88 -21.49
C GLU A 335 -4.65 -3.28 -22.01
N THR A 336 -5.69 -3.37 -22.82
CA THR A 336 -5.97 -4.55 -23.63
C THR A 336 -4.88 -4.51 -24.69
N ASP A 337 -3.78 -5.17 -24.35
CA ASP A 337 -2.62 -5.44 -25.18
C ASP A 337 -3.07 -6.24 -26.40
N ASN A 338 -3.72 -5.56 -27.35
CA ASN A 338 -4.24 -6.16 -28.56
C ASN A 338 -3.11 -6.18 -29.60
N ARG A 339 -2.17 -7.10 -29.36
CA ARG A 339 -1.20 -7.53 -30.36
C ARG A 339 -1.95 -8.20 -31.52
N SER A 340 -2.20 -7.46 -32.59
CA SER A 340 -2.37 -8.05 -33.91
C SER A 340 -1.96 -7.12 -35.05
N ASN A 341 -0.92 -7.59 -35.75
CA ASN A 341 -0.46 -7.32 -37.12
C ASN A 341 0.26 -5.99 -37.48
N PRO A 342 1.57 -6.07 -37.81
CA PRO A 342 2.26 -5.14 -38.67
C PRO A 342 2.15 -5.54 -40.15
N LEU A 343 2.44 -4.56 -41.04
CA LEU A 343 2.59 -4.59 -42.50
C LEU A 343 1.39 -4.12 -43.35
N LEU A 344 1.55 -2.91 -43.92
CA LEU A 344 1.63 -2.58 -45.37
C LEU A 344 1.87 -1.04 -45.47
N GLN A 345 3.08 -0.58 -45.80
CA GLN A 345 3.47 0.08 -47.08
C GLN A 345 2.50 1.19 -47.54
N SER A 346 2.89 2.40 -47.97
CA SER A 346 4.18 3.00 -48.36
C SER A 346 3.97 4.51 -48.67
N ASP A 347 5.08 5.24 -48.71
CA ASP A 347 5.34 6.63 -49.13
C ASP A 347 4.42 7.32 -50.17
N GLU A 348 4.19 8.64 -50.03
CA GLU A 348 4.87 9.66 -50.87
C GLU A 348 4.55 11.15 -50.49
N ARG A 349 5.60 11.84 -50.00
CA ARG A 349 6.21 13.11 -50.51
C ARG A 349 5.37 14.40 -50.76
N ARG A 350 5.76 15.47 -50.02
CA ARG A 350 6.33 16.81 -50.46
C ARG A 350 5.87 17.94 -49.49
N ARG A 351 6.71 18.51 -48.61
CA ARG A 351 7.70 19.63 -48.79
C ARG A 351 7.16 20.73 -49.71
N THR A 352 7.11 22.03 -49.41
CA THR A 352 7.65 22.98 -48.41
C THR A 352 6.96 24.32 -48.73
N SER A 353 6.59 25.21 -47.81
CA SER A 353 7.43 26.36 -47.42
C SER A 353 6.58 27.38 -46.64
N ASN A 354 7.02 27.72 -45.41
CA ASN A 354 7.12 29.04 -44.76
C ASN A 354 5.94 30.04 -44.89
N ARG A 355 5.51 30.76 -43.83
CA ARG A 355 6.35 31.57 -42.93
C ARG A 355 5.44 32.33 -41.90
N VAL A 356 6.05 32.79 -40.79
CA VAL A 356 5.64 33.92 -39.89
C VAL A 356 4.62 33.55 -38.77
N ASP A 357 4.76 33.79 -37.46
CA ASP A 357 5.75 34.50 -36.62
C ASP A 357 5.68 34.09 -35.13
N ASN A 358 6.84 34.23 -34.48
CA ASN A 358 7.12 34.67 -33.10
C ASN A 358 6.22 34.29 -31.91
N GLN A 359 6.73 33.33 -31.13
CA GLN A 359 6.61 33.31 -29.67
C GLN A 359 7.64 34.24 -29.03
N TYR A 360 7.16 35.17 -28.20
CA TYR A 360 7.97 35.95 -27.26
C TYR A 360 8.29 35.15 -25.98
N GLN A 361 9.55 35.24 -25.56
CA GLN A 361 10.14 34.90 -24.26
C GLN A 361 9.35 35.54 -23.09
N SER A 362 8.97 34.78 -22.06
CA SER A 362 9.73 34.41 -20.83
C SER A 362 9.94 35.53 -19.81
N THR A 363 9.44 35.31 -18.59
CA THR A 363 10.09 35.54 -17.27
C THR A 363 9.19 34.89 -16.19
N THR A 364 9.58 34.10 -15.20
CA THR A 364 10.89 33.72 -14.62
C THR A 364 10.66 32.52 -13.68
N ALA A 365 11.32 31.40 -13.94
CA ALA A 365 11.69 30.41 -12.92
C ALA A 365 13.08 29.89 -13.30
N THR A 366 14.02 29.97 -12.35
CA THR A 366 15.44 29.67 -12.54
C THR A 366 15.68 28.29 -13.18
N PRO A 367 16.48 28.18 -14.26
CA PRO A 367 16.80 26.90 -14.88
C PRO A 367 17.73 26.10 -13.96
N SER A 368 17.30 24.91 -13.54
CA SER A 368 18.16 23.95 -12.84
C SER A 368 19.10 23.26 -13.84
N PRO A 369 20.40 23.13 -13.55
CA PRO A 369 21.38 22.51 -14.46
C PRO A 369 21.30 20.97 -14.55
N PHE A 370 20.25 20.34 -14.01
CA PHE A 370 20.08 18.88 -13.98
C PHE A 370 18.82 18.43 -14.73
N PRO A 371 18.84 17.24 -15.36
CA PRO A 371 17.67 16.69 -16.05
C PRO A 371 16.44 16.62 -15.13
N GLU A 372 15.27 17.06 -15.61
CA GLU A 372 14.03 17.03 -14.82
C GLU A 372 13.63 15.62 -14.37
N LYS A 373 14.06 14.59 -15.11
CA LYS A 373 13.87 13.18 -14.74
C LYS A 373 14.51 12.86 -13.38
N SER A 374 15.74 13.33 -13.15
CA SER A 374 16.49 13.13 -11.91
C SER A 374 15.86 13.85 -10.72
N ILE A 375 15.34 15.07 -10.95
CA ILE A 375 14.66 15.86 -9.92
C ILE A 375 13.33 15.20 -9.54
N THR A 376 12.58 14.69 -10.53
CA THR A 376 11.30 14.01 -10.32
C THR A 376 11.46 12.71 -9.53
N GLU A 377 12.55 11.97 -9.74
CA GLU A 377 12.85 10.72 -9.05
C GLU A 377 13.11 10.91 -7.56
N ILE A 378 13.85 11.96 -7.18
CA ILE A 378 14.08 12.34 -5.78
C ILE A 378 12.81 12.92 -5.15
N THR A 379 12.05 13.72 -5.89
CA THR A 379 10.79 14.32 -5.40
C THR A 379 9.72 13.24 -5.12
N LYS A 380 9.66 12.18 -5.94
CA LYS A 380 8.79 11.00 -5.71
C LYS A 380 9.09 10.26 -4.40
N LYS A 381 10.28 10.45 -3.82
CA LYS A 381 10.68 9.87 -2.53
C LYS A 381 10.38 10.77 -1.33
N GLY A 382 9.65 11.87 -1.53
CA GLY A 382 9.13 12.73 -0.47
C GLY A 382 9.98 13.97 -0.13
N PHE A 383 11.03 14.25 -0.91
CA PHE A 383 11.88 15.43 -0.72
C PHE A 383 11.41 16.60 -1.60
N THR A 384 11.60 17.85 -1.15
CA THR A 384 11.17 19.02 -1.93
C THR A 384 12.04 19.23 -3.17
N ARG A 385 11.50 19.91 -4.17
CA ARG A 385 12.22 20.21 -5.42
C ARG A 385 13.51 21.00 -5.15
N GLU A 386 13.51 21.92 -4.18
CA GLU A 386 14.72 22.67 -3.81
C GLU A 386 15.80 21.76 -3.22
N GLN A 387 15.42 20.84 -2.32
CA GLN A 387 16.33 19.88 -1.68
C GLN A 387 16.93 18.91 -2.72
N ALA A 388 16.11 18.45 -3.67
CA ALA A 388 16.56 17.61 -4.76
C ALA A 388 17.60 18.33 -5.64
N ILE A 389 17.37 19.60 -5.98
CA ILE A 389 18.30 20.38 -6.82
C ILE A 389 19.61 20.69 -6.08
N GLU A 390 19.55 21.01 -4.78
CA GLU A 390 20.73 21.31 -3.97
C GLU A 390 21.63 20.08 -3.79
N GLU A 391 21.04 18.91 -3.54
CA GLU A 391 21.79 17.68 -3.33
C GLU A 391 22.26 17.04 -4.64
N LEU A 392 21.53 17.24 -5.75
CA LEU A 392 22.05 16.91 -7.08
C LEU A 392 23.25 17.78 -7.48
N LYS A 393 23.34 19.04 -7.00
CA LYS A 393 24.55 19.87 -7.17
C LYS A 393 25.73 19.29 -6.40
N LEU A 394 25.52 18.89 -5.14
CA LEU A 394 26.57 18.33 -4.29
C LEU A 394 27.01 16.93 -4.75
N ALA A 395 26.10 16.16 -5.34
CA ALA A 395 26.36 14.82 -5.87
C ALA A 395 26.82 14.79 -7.33
N ASN A 396 27.12 15.94 -7.96
CA ASN A 396 27.51 16.05 -9.37
C ASN A 396 26.53 15.34 -10.34
N GLY A 397 25.23 15.40 -10.05
CA GLY A 397 24.17 14.80 -10.88
C GLY A 397 23.90 13.31 -10.63
N ASP A 398 24.57 12.68 -9.65
CA ASP A 398 24.30 11.29 -9.26
C ASP A 398 23.07 11.22 -8.33
N VAL A 399 21.98 10.66 -8.86
CA VAL A 399 20.66 10.58 -8.19
C VAL A 399 20.73 9.73 -6.91
N MET A 400 21.49 8.63 -6.91
CA MET A 400 21.57 7.73 -5.76
C MET A 400 22.34 8.36 -4.61
N LYS A 401 23.44 9.07 -4.91
CA LYS A 401 24.20 9.80 -3.90
C LYS A 401 23.43 10.98 -3.32
N ALA A 402 22.68 11.71 -4.15
CA ALA A 402 21.81 12.79 -3.70
C ALA A 402 20.70 12.26 -2.76
N LEU A 403 20.10 11.11 -3.09
CA LEU A 403 19.07 10.48 -2.26
C LEU A 403 19.63 10.01 -0.90
N VAL A 404 20.80 9.37 -0.89
CA VAL A 404 21.45 8.90 0.35
C VAL A 404 21.86 10.08 1.24
N SER A 405 22.38 11.16 0.66
CA SER A 405 22.71 12.40 1.38
C SER A 405 21.46 13.07 1.98
N LEU A 406 20.35 13.11 1.24
CA LEU A 406 19.08 13.63 1.71
C LEU A 406 18.49 12.82 2.87
N MET A 407 18.54 11.49 2.76
CA MET A 407 18.09 10.59 3.83
C MET A 407 18.97 10.72 5.08
N ALA A 408 20.29 10.83 4.92
CA ALA A 408 21.20 11.07 6.05
C ALA A 408 20.94 12.43 6.74
N LYS A 409 20.66 13.48 5.96
CA LYS A 409 20.32 14.81 6.50
C LYS A 409 18.93 14.86 7.15
N SER A 410 17.96 14.08 6.68
CA SER A 410 16.65 13.98 7.32
C SER A 410 16.70 13.24 8.65
N LEU A 411 17.64 12.30 8.81
CA LEU A 411 17.88 11.57 10.06
C LEU A 411 18.63 12.41 11.12
N ALA A 412 19.37 13.43 10.70
CA ALA A 412 20.22 14.25 11.57
C ALA A 412 19.55 15.52 12.17
N LYS A 413 18.28 15.82 11.84
CA LYS A 413 17.57 16.99 12.41
C LYS A 413 16.87 16.62 13.72
N PRO A 414 17.22 17.22 14.87
CA PRO A 414 16.47 17.03 16.10
C PRO A 414 15.08 17.67 15.96
N LYS A 415 14.01 16.93 16.32
CA LYS A 415 12.65 17.47 16.41
C LYS A 415 12.65 18.65 17.38
N ARG A 416 12.40 19.87 16.86
CA ARG A 416 11.98 21.01 17.69
C ARG A 416 10.64 20.62 18.32
N GLN A 417 10.63 20.42 19.64
CA GLN A 417 9.41 20.43 20.42
C GLN A 417 8.78 21.81 20.29
N ASN A 418 7.52 21.84 19.86
CA ASN A 418 6.53 22.86 20.20
C ASN A 418 5.18 22.16 20.30
#